data_AF-A0A7X8L0T5-F1
#
_entry.id   AF-A0A7X8L0T5-F1
#
_cell.length_a   1.000
_cell.length_b   1.000
_cell.length_c   1.000
_cell.angle_alpha   90.00
_cell.angle_beta   90.00
_cell.angle_gamma   90.00
#
_symmetry.space_group_name_H-M   'P 1'
#
loop_
_entity.id
_entity.type
_entity.pdbx_description
1 polymer ?
#
loop_
_entity_poly.entity_id
_entity_poly.type
_entity_poly.pdbx_seq_one_letter_code
_entity_poly.pdbx_strand_id
1 'polypeptide(L)'
;PSLGMNRLLMQGFFLAPHVVAEALKGMAFAAELLAAHGVITSPAADTRRSDIVQTLKFPTAEAMIKFCQNVQRAAPVDSFVTPIPAPMPGYESDVIMAAGAFIQGGSLELSADGPIRPPYMAFMQGGIVYEQVKLAVLMAVQDMAATEDISEPTMKGL
;
A
#
# COMPACT_ATOMS: atom_id res chain seq x y z
N PRO A 1 8.91 -38.08 -3.68
CA PRO A 1 8.48 -37.40 -2.43
C PRO A 1 8.76 -35.89 -2.51
N SER A 2 7.77 -35.04 -2.30
CA SER A 2 7.84 -33.58 -2.58
C SER A 2 8.37 -32.71 -1.44
N LEU A 3 9.19 -33.23 -0.52
CA LEU A 3 9.72 -32.49 0.65
C LEU A 3 8.63 -31.73 1.46
N GLY A 4 7.36 -32.19 1.42
CA GLY A 4 6.23 -31.54 2.09
C GLY A 4 5.58 -30.36 1.33
N MET A 5 6.11 -30.00 0.16
CA MET A 5 5.66 -28.82 -0.61
C MET A 5 4.27 -29.01 -1.23
N ASN A 6 3.89 -30.24 -1.60
CA ASN A 6 2.60 -30.50 -2.24
C ASN A 6 1.42 -30.02 -1.40
N ARG A 7 1.50 -30.18 -0.07
CA ARG A 7 0.42 -29.74 0.83
C ARG A 7 0.25 -28.22 0.77
N LEU A 8 1.35 -27.47 0.86
CA LEU A 8 1.33 -26.01 0.82
C LEU A 8 0.84 -25.50 -0.54
N LEU A 9 1.28 -26.11 -1.64
CA LEU A 9 0.83 -25.73 -2.98
C LEU A 9 -0.69 -25.94 -3.15
N MET A 10 -1.19 -27.11 -2.75
CA MET A 10 -2.63 -27.41 -2.87
C MET A 10 -3.49 -26.57 -1.93
N GLN A 11 -3.03 -26.34 -0.70
CA GLN A 11 -3.73 -25.46 0.26
C GLN A 11 -3.74 -24.01 -0.22
N GLY A 12 -2.61 -23.51 -0.71
CA GLY A 12 -2.50 -22.16 -1.28
C GLY A 12 -3.41 -21.99 -2.48
N PHE A 13 -3.44 -22.96 -3.39
CA PHE A 13 -4.34 -22.94 -4.56
C PHE A 13 -5.82 -22.94 -4.16
N PHE A 14 -6.20 -23.73 -3.15
CA PHE A 14 -7.57 -23.76 -2.63
C PHE A 14 -7.99 -22.42 -2.01
N LEU A 15 -7.08 -21.76 -1.28
CA LEU A 15 -7.34 -20.47 -0.63
C LEU A 15 -7.19 -19.26 -1.57
N ALA A 16 -6.51 -19.41 -2.71
CA ALA A 16 -6.17 -18.31 -3.61
C ALA A 16 -7.38 -17.44 -4.02
N PRO A 17 -8.55 -17.99 -4.39
CA PRO A 17 -9.70 -17.14 -4.75
C PRO A 17 -10.19 -16.26 -3.60
N HIS A 18 -10.16 -16.78 -2.38
CA HIS A 18 -10.55 -16.03 -1.19
C HIS A 18 -9.53 -14.91 -0.90
N VAL A 19 -8.23 -15.24 -0.89
CA VAL A 19 -7.17 -14.26 -0.61
C VAL A 19 -7.14 -13.15 -1.67
N VAL A 20 -7.32 -13.50 -2.96
CA VAL A 20 -7.45 -12.49 -4.02
C VAL A 20 -8.69 -11.60 -3.80
N ALA A 21 -9.81 -12.15 -3.34
CA ALA A 21 -10.99 -11.34 -3.01
C ALA A 21 -10.74 -10.40 -1.82
N GLU A 22 -9.99 -10.83 -0.80
CA GLU A 22 -9.57 -9.96 0.30
C GLU A 22 -8.71 -8.79 -0.19
N ALA A 23 -7.69 -9.06 -1.02
CA ALA A 23 -6.87 -8.02 -1.64
C ALA A 23 -7.70 -7.04 -2.49
N LEU A 24 -8.60 -7.54 -3.35
CA LEU A 24 -9.45 -6.71 -4.20
C LEU A 24 -10.41 -5.81 -3.40
N LYS A 25 -11.05 -6.34 -2.35
CA LYS A 25 -11.86 -5.52 -1.42
C LYS A 25 -11.00 -4.44 -0.77
N GLY A 26 -9.77 -4.80 -0.38
CA GLY A 26 -8.78 -3.87 0.16
C GLY A 26 -8.45 -2.75 -0.81
N MET A 27 -8.18 -3.05 -2.08
CA MET A 27 -7.88 -2.05 -3.10
C MET A 27 -9.07 -1.14 -3.39
N ALA A 28 -10.29 -1.68 -3.43
CA ALA A 28 -11.50 -0.86 -3.58
C ALA A 28 -11.70 0.11 -2.40
N PHE A 29 -11.48 -0.38 -1.17
CA PHE A 29 -11.52 0.46 0.03
C PHE A 29 -10.43 1.54 0.02
N ALA A 30 -9.20 1.17 -0.32
CA ALA A 30 -8.08 2.10 -0.44
C ALA A 30 -8.36 3.17 -1.49
N ALA A 31 -8.88 2.78 -2.67
CA ALA A 31 -9.23 3.71 -3.74
C ALA A 31 -10.22 4.77 -3.26
N GLU A 32 -11.35 4.35 -2.67
CA GLU A 32 -12.39 5.28 -2.24
C GLU A 32 -11.91 6.20 -1.11
N LEU A 33 -11.31 5.61 -0.07
CA LEU A 33 -10.95 6.37 1.12
C LEU A 33 -9.80 7.34 0.85
N LEU A 34 -8.79 6.95 0.08
CA LEU A 34 -7.69 7.85 -0.27
C LEU A 34 -8.12 8.93 -1.27
N ALA A 35 -9.02 8.60 -2.21
CA ALA A 35 -9.61 9.60 -3.12
C ALA A 35 -10.36 10.69 -2.35
N ALA A 36 -11.12 10.30 -1.32
CA ALA A 36 -11.80 11.24 -0.43
C ALA A 36 -10.84 12.19 0.33
N HIS A 37 -9.56 11.84 0.44
CA HIS A 37 -8.51 12.63 1.11
C HIS A 37 -7.48 13.19 0.10
N GLY A 38 -7.89 13.43 -1.14
CA GLY A 38 -7.10 14.18 -2.12
C GLY A 38 -6.00 13.38 -2.86
N VAL A 39 -5.91 12.06 -2.66
CA VAL A 39 -5.01 11.20 -3.44
C VAL A 39 -5.67 10.81 -4.75
N ILE A 40 -4.97 10.94 -5.87
CA ILE A 40 -5.52 10.49 -7.16
C ILE A 40 -5.35 8.97 -7.26
N THR A 41 -6.45 8.24 -7.34
CA THR A 41 -6.44 6.78 -7.36
C THR A 41 -6.84 6.20 -8.72
N SER A 42 -6.19 5.11 -9.14
CA SER A 42 -6.57 4.36 -10.34
C SER A 42 -6.30 2.86 -10.14
N PRO A 43 -7.25 1.95 -10.43
CA PRO A 43 -8.65 2.20 -10.80
C PRO A 43 -9.47 2.85 -9.66
N ALA A 44 -10.67 3.35 -9.99
CA ALA A 44 -11.64 3.78 -8.98
C ALA A 44 -12.24 2.57 -8.24
N ALA A 45 -12.93 2.81 -7.13
CA ALA A 45 -13.45 1.74 -6.26
C ALA A 45 -14.51 0.86 -6.94
N ASP A 46 -15.35 1.44 -7.80
CA ASP A 46 -16.44 0.78 -8.53
C ASP A 46 -16.03 0.20 -9.90
N THR A 47 -14.78 0.45 -10.32
CA THR A 47 -14.27 0.01 -11.62
C THR A 47 -14.03 -1.50 -11.60
N ARG A 48 -14.43 -2.20 -12.68
CA ARG A 48 -14.16 -3.62 -12.85
C ARG A 48 -12.65 -3.88 -12.91
N ARG A 49 -12.16 -4.79 -12.06
CA ARG A 49 -10.72 -5.12 -11.94
C ARG A 49 -10.35 -6.41 -12.64
N SER A 50 -9.15 -6.43 -13.20
CA SER A 50 -8.50 -7.61 -13.80
C SER A 50 -7.27 -8.09 -13.00
N ASP A 51 -6.78 -7.28 -12.08
CA ASP A 51 -5.64 -7.55 -11.21
C ASP A 51 -5.86 -6.92 -9.82
N ILE A 52 -4.88 -7.11 -8.92
CA ILE A 52 -4.88 -6.63 -7.54
C ILE A 52 -4.13 -5.29 -7.37
N VAL A 53 -3.75 -4.62 -8.45
CA VAL A 53 -2.92 -3.42 -8.38
C VAL A 53 -3.81 -2.20 -8.15
N GLN A 54 -3.38 -1.34 -7.25
CA GLN A 54 -3.95 -0.02 -7.02
C GLN A 54 -2.87 1.04 -7.15
N THR A 55 -3.01 1.88 -8.17
CA THR A 55 -2.13 3.03 -8.38
C THR A 55 -2.64 4.22 -7.58
N LEU A 56 -1.71 4.87 -6.88
CA LEU A 56 -1.94 6.04 -6.05
C LEU A 56 -0.95 7.12 -6.46
N LYS A 57 -1.46 8.27 -6.89
CA LYS A 57 -0.65 9.42 -7.30
C LYS A 57 -0.70 10.48 -6.20
N PHE A 58 0.48 10.83 -5.71
CA PHE A 58 0.68 11.81 -4.65
C PHE A 58 1.15 13.15 -5.20
N PRO A 59 0.90 14.27 -4.50
CA PRO A 59 1.35 15.59 -4.93
C PRO A 59 2.85 15.78 -4.79
N THR A 60 3.49 15.11 -3.83
CA THR A 60 4.90 15.27 -3.51
C THR A 60 5.59 13.93 -3.23
N ALA A 61 6.92 13.93 -3.31
CA ALA A 61 7.74 12.77 -2.96
C ALA A 61 7.55 12.39 -1.48
N GLU A 62 7.48 13.38 -0.60
CA GLU A 62 7.35 13.20 0.85
C GLU A 62 6.03 12.51 1.20
N ALA A 63 4.93 12.91 0.55
CA ALA A 63 3.62 12.29 0.75
C ALA A 63 3.63 10.81 0.33
N MET A 64 4.24 10.49 -0.82
CA MET A 64 4.42 9.11 -1.30
C MET A 64 5.30 8.29 -0.33
N ILE A 65 6.42 8.87 0.12
CA ILE A 65 7.34 8.20 1.05
C ILE A 65 6.63 7.88 2.36
N LYS A 66 5.93 8.87 2.92
CA LYS A 66 5.17 8.73 4.18
C LYS A 66 4.08 7.67 4.06
N PHE A 67 3.38 7.63 2.92
CA PHE A 67 2.40 6.59 2.64
C PHE A 67 3.03 5.19 2.69
N CYS A 68 4.11 4.95 1.96
CA CYS A 68 4.82 3.65 1.99
C CYS A 68 5.32 3.30 3.41
N GLN A 69 5.85 4.26 4.15
CA GLN A 69 6.25 4.04 5.55
C GLN A 69 5.08 3.62 6.43
N ASN A 70 3.89 4.17 6.24
CA ASN A 70 2.69 3.77 6.97
C ASN A 70 2.21 2.36 6.60
N VAL A 71 2.30 1.99 5.32
CA VAL A 71 2.04 0.61 4.89
C VAL A 71 3.01 -0.36 5.58
N GLN A 72 4.30 -0.03 5.67
CA GLN A 72 5.28 -0.86 6.39
C GLN A 72 4.95 -0.96 7.89
N ARG A 73 4.57 0.15 8.54
CA ARG A 73 4.21 0.16 9.96
C ARG A 73 2.99 -0.71 10.29
N ALA A 74 2.09 -0.89 9.33
CA ALA A 74 0.92 -1.76 9.45
C ALA A 74 1.22 -3.24 9.13
N ALA A 75 2.46 -3.57 8.76
CA ALA A 75 2.84 -4.91 8.36
C ALA A 75 3.03 -5.86 9.56
N PRO A 76 2.81 -7.17 9.40
CA PRO A 76 3.01 -8.15 10.47
C PRO A 76 4.49 -8.40 10.79
N VAL A 77 5.38 -8.22 9.80
CA VAL A 77 6.82 -8.46 9.90
C VAL A 77 7.56 -7.14 9.65
N ASP A 78 8.63 -6.88 10.40
CA ASP A 78 9.50 -5.71 10.25
C ASP A 78 8.76 -4.36 10.28
N SER A 79 7.66 -4.25 11.02
CA SER A 79 6.89 -3.00 11.16
C SER A 79 7.62 -1.87 11.87
N PHE A 80 8.67 -2.20 12.62
CA PHE A 80 9.57 -1.22 13.25
C PHE A 80 10.64 -0.68 12.28
N VAL A 81 10.83 -1.32 11.12
CA VAL A 81 11.77 -0.88 10.10
C VAL A 81 11.10 0.20 9.24
N THR A 82 11.78 1.33 9.06
CA THR A 82 11.25 2.44 8.25
C THR A 82 11.86 2.39 6.86
N PRO A 83 11.06 2.20 5.79
CA PRO A 83 11.58 2.18 4.44
C PRO A 83 12.03 3.58 4.03
N ILE A 84 13.13 3.61 3.27
CA ILE A 84 13.69 4.82 2.66
C ILE A 84 13.87 4.58 1.16
N PRO A 85 13.85 5.63 0.32
CA PRO A 85 14.24 5.50 -1.08
C PRO A 85 15.63 4.92 -1.21
N ALA A 86 15.80 3.96 -2.11
CA ALA A 86 17.09 3.32 -2.38
C ALA A 86 17.25 3.01 -3.87
N PRO A 87 18.49 2.97 -4.39
CA PRO A 87 18.74 2.58 -5.78
C PRO A 87 18.34 1.12 -6.00
N MET A 88 17.50 0.87 -7.00
CA MET A 88 17.04 -0.48 -7.37
C MET A 88 17.55 -0.84 -8.77
N PRO A 89 18.22 -1.99 -8.98
CA PRO A 89 18.68 -2.42 -10.29
C PRO A 89 17.55 -2.41 -11.33
N GLY A 90 17.80 -1.77 -12.48
CA GLY A 90 16.81 -1.62 -13.56
C GLY A 90 15.95 -0.36 -13.48
N TYR A 91 16.04 0.43 -12.42
CA TYR A 91 15.37 1.73 -12.28
C TYR A 91 16.37 2.88 -12.37
N GLU A 92 15.97 3.95 -13.08
CA GLU A 92 16.78 5.18 -13.20
C GLU A 92 16.64 6.11 -11.99
N SER A 93 15.62 5.91 -11.17
CA SER A 93 15.34 6.70 -9.97
C SER A 93 15.28 5.77 -8.77
N ASP A 94 15.59 6.30 -7.59
CA ASP A 94 15.44 5.56 -6.33
C ASP A 94 13.99 5.08 -6.17
N VAL A 95 13.83 3.87 -5.64
CA VAL A 95 12.54 3.24 -5.39
C VAL A 95 12.37 3.14 -3.88
N ILE A 96 11.17 3.47 -3.39
CA ILE A 96 10.77 3.11 -2.03
C ILE A 96 9.90 1.85 -2.10
N MET A 97 10.05 0.97 -1.11
CA MET A 97 9.28 -0.28 -1.03
C MET A 97 8.92 -0.59 0.42
N ALA A 98 7.63 -0.80 0.67
CA ALA A 98 7.10 -1.38 1.89
C ALA A 98 6.71 -2.84 1.61
N ALA A 99 7.34 -3.78 2.32
CA ALA A 99 7.25 -5.21 2.05
C ALA A 99 7.47 -6.07 3.31
N GLY A 100 6.81 -5.71 4.43
CA GLY A 100 6.80 -6.46 5.69
C GLY A 100 5.97 -7.76 5.61
N ALA A 101 6.38 -8.66 4.72
CA ALA A 101 5.70 -9.92 4.40
C ALA A 101 6.33 -11.10 5.14
N PHE A 102 5.55 -12.16 5.38
CA PHE A 102 6.06 -13.44 5.88
C PHE A 102 6.94 -14.15 4.84
N ILE A 103 6.56 -14.05 3.56
CA ILE A 103 7.32 -14.58 2.44
C ILE A 103 8.02 -13.43 1.71
N GLN A 104 9.35 -13.48 1.67
CA GLN A 104 10.16 -12.47 0.98
C GLN A 104 9.74 -12.35 -0.49
N GLY A 105 9.39 -11.13 -0.92
CA GLY A 105 8.96 -10.84 -2.29
C GLY A 105 7.55 -11.31 -2.65
N GLY A 106 6.77 -11.80 -1.69
CA GLY A 106 5.37 -12.19 -1.93
C GLY A 106 4.45 -10.97 -2.04
N SER A 107 4.06 -10.59 -3.25
CA SER A 107 3.18 -9.43 -3.51
C SER A 107 1.69 -9.70 -3.33
N LEU A 108 1.30 -10.91 -2.91
CA LEU A 108 -0.06 -11.19 -2.42
C LEU A 108 -0.23 -10.75 -0.96
N GLU A 109 0.87 -10.64 -0.21
CA GLU A 109 0.89 -9.91 1.05
C GLU A 109 0.84 -8.41 0.78
N LEU A 110 0.34 -7.63 1.73
CA LEU A 110 0.18 -6.20 1.53
C LEU A 110 1.54 -5.53 1.31
N SER A 111 1.69 -4.85 0.18
CA SER A 111 2.89 -4.08 -0.15
C SER A 111 2.53 -2.75 -0.82
N ALA A 112 3.47 -1.81 -0.78
CA ALA A 112 3.39 -0.56 -1.52
C ALA A 112 4.78 -0.09 -1.95
N ASP A 113 4.95 0.17 -3.24
CA ASP A 113 6.24 0.57 -3.79
C ASP A 113 6.10 1.54 -4.97
N GLY A 114 7.18 2.22 -5.32
CA GLY A 114 7.23 3.03 -6.54
C GLY A 114 8.47 3.90 -6.66
N PRO A 115 8.77 4.37 -7.88
CA PRO A 115 9.92 5.24 -8.12
C PRO A 115 9.68 6.64 -7.58
N ILE A 116 10.67 7.21 -6.89
CA ILE A 116 10.66 8.57 -6.37
C ILE A 116 10.97 9.55 -7.50
N ARG A 117 9.98 9.76 -8.37
CA ARG A 117 10.00 10.75 -9.45
C ARG A 117 8.59 11.22 -9.78
N PRO A 118 8.39 12.44 -10.29
CA PRO A 118 7.10 12.88 -10.78
C PRO A 118 6.53 11.88 -11.81
N PRO A 119 5.23 11.51 -11.75
CA PRO A 119 4.18 12.11 -10.92
C PRO A 119 3.97 11.43 -9.53
N TYR A 120 5.02 10.89 -8.90
CA TYR A 120 5.01 10.27 -7.56
C TYR A 120 3.90 9.23 -7.40
N MET A 121 3.99 8.19 -8.23
CA MET A 121 3.05 7.08 -8.23
C MET A 121 3.56 5.95 -7.35
N ALA A 122 2.75 5.57 -6.36
CA ALA A 122 2.91 4.31 -5.63
C ALA A 122 1.92 3.26 -6.18
N PHE A 123 2.37 2.02 -6.18
CA PHE A 123 1.59 0.84 -6.49
C PHE A 123 1.35 0.08 -5.20
N MET A 124 0.13 0.16 -4.69
CA MET A 124 -0.33 -0.61 -3.55
C MET A 124 -1.00 -1.89 -4.06
N GLN A 125 -0.71 -3.03 -3.45
CA GLN A 125 -1.31 -4.31 -3.86
C GLN A 125 -1.30 -5.32 -2.73
N GLY A 126 -2.05 -6.40 -2.91
CA GLY A 126 -2.09 -7.53 -1.98
C GLY A 126 -2.87 -7.23 -0.69
N GLY A 127 -2.66 -8.11 0.28
CA GLY A 127 -3.38 -8.16 1.55
C GLY A 127 -4.05 -9.51 1.73
N ILE A 128 -3.47 -10.35 2.60
CA ILE A 128 -4.02 -11.69 2.87
C ILE A 128 -5.41 -11.60 3.51
N VAL A 129 -5.62 -10.57 4.32
CA VAL A 129 -6.89 -10.28 4.99
C VAL A 129 -7.25 -8.81 4.80
N TYR A 130 -8.52 -8.54 4.50
CA TYR A 130 -9.02 -7.18 4.25
C TYR A 130 -8.79 -6.22 5.43
N GLU A 131 -8.81 -6.74 6.66
CA GLU A 131 -8.57 -6.01 7.90
C GLU A 131 -7.20 -5.33 7.94
N GLN A 132 -6.16 -6.02 7.46
CA GLN A 132 -4.81 -5.47 7.41
C GLN A 132 -4.74 -4.31 6.42
N VAL A 133 -5.39 -4.44 5.26
CA VAL A 133 -5.45 -3.37 4.26
C VAL A 133 -6.17 -2.15 4.83
N LYS A 134 -7.32 -2.34 5.49
CA LYS A 134 -8.02 -1.25 6.17
C LYS A 134 -7.13 -0.55 7.20
N LEU A 135 -6.42 -1.31 8.04
CA LEU A 135 -5.53 -0.75 9.05
C LEU A 135 -4.47 0.15 8.42
N ALA A 136 -3.77 -0.34 7.39
CA ALA A 136 -2.73 0.42 6.70
C ALA A 136 -3.26 1.72 6.08
N VAL A 137 -4.41 1.66 5.41
CA VAL A 137 -5.03 2.85 4.80
C VAL A 137 -5.51 3.84 5.87
N LEU A 138 -6.13 3.35 6.96
CA LEU A 138 -6.58 4.21 8.06
C LEU A 138 -5.41 4.93 8.73
N MET A 139 -4.29 4.23 8.97
CA MET A 139 -3.06 4.84 9.49
C MET A 139 -2.52 5.91 8.54
N ALA A 140 -2.53 5.65 7.23
CA ALA A 140 -2.09 6.62 6.23
C ALA A 140 -2.96 7.88 6.22
N VAL A 141 -4.28 7.72 6.26
CA VAL A 141 -5.25 8.83 6.31
C VAL A 141 -5.12 9.63 7.61
N GLN A 142 -4.95 8.95 8.74
CA GLN A 142 -4.75 9.61 10.04
C GLN A 142 -3.51 10.51 10.02
N ASP A 143 -2.41 10.04 9.42
CA ASP A 143 -1.19 10.84 9.29
C ASP A 143 -1.37 12.03 8.31
N MET A 144 -2.17 11.87 7.26
CA MET A 144 -2.50 12.97 6.34
C MET A 144 -3.32 14.05 7.07
N ALA A 145 -4.37 13.66 7.80
CA ALA A 145 -5.22 14.58 8.55
C ALA A 145 -4.44 15.33 9.66
N ALA A 146 -3.54 14.64 10.36
CA ALA A 146 -2.68 15.29 11.37
C ALA A 146 -1.72 16.33 10.76
N THR A 147 -1.41 16.24 9.46
CA THR A 147 -0.57 17.22 8.77
C THR A 147 -1.37 18.45 8.32
N GLU A 148 -2.67 18.27 8.01
CA GLU A 148 -3.57 19.37 7.66
C GLU A 148 -3.88 20.28 8.86
N ASP A 149 -4.12 19.71 10.05
CA ASP A 149 -4.40 20.47 11.29
C ASP A 149 -3.24 21.36 11.76
N ILE A 150 -2.00 21.08 11.31
CA ILE A 150 -0.81 21.89 11.64
C ILE A 150 -0.62 23.04 10.63
N SER A 151 -1.34 23.03 9.50
CA SER A 151 -1.24 24.04 8.44
C SER A 151 -2.18 25.24 8.60
N GLU A 152 -3.12 25.21 9.58
CA GLU A 152 -3.83 26.41 10.03
C GLU A 152 -3.27 26.98 11.35
N PRO A 153 -2.28 27.88 11.24
CA PRO A 153 -2.27 29.04 12.12
C PRO A 153 -2.15 30.32 11.28
N THR A 154 -3.15 31.21 11.36
CA THR A 154 -3.06 32.69 11.55
C THR A 154 -4.32 33.42 10.99
N MET A 155 -4.94 34.23 11.85
CA MET A 155 -5.95 35.29 11.58
C MET A 155 -7.39 34.88 11.21
N LYS A 156 -8.20 34.58 12.25
CA LYS A 156 -9.57 35.13 12.33
C LYS A 156 -9.57 36.21 13.40
N GLY A 157 -9.96 37.41 12.97
CA GLY A 157 -9.76 38.65 13.68
C GLY A 157 -10.50 38.78 15.00
N LEU A 158 -9.90 39.60 15.86
CA LEU A 158 -10.50 40.42 16.89
C LEU A 158 -9.84 41.80 16.79
#